data_AF-A0A940FRU4-F1
#
_entry.id   AF-A0A940FRU4-F1
#
_cell.length_a   1.000
_cell.length_b   1.000
_cell.length_c   1.000
_cell.angle_alpha   90.00
_cell.angle_beta   90.00
_cell.angle_gamma   90.00
#
_symmetry.space_group_name_H-M   'P 1'
#
loop_
_entity.id
_entity.type
_entity.pdbx_description
1 polymer ?
#
loop_
_entity_poly.entity_id
_entity_poly.type
_entity_poly.pdbx_seq_one_letter_code
_entity_poly.pdbx_strand_id
1 'polypeptide(L)'
;MARIPMGINGAIQGKVGTVIGSSWKGIPYIKAAYKKRTGKVGKKEKANRTKFGDAHRWLQPILDFVRQGFKGYTPTVEGFTAAKSYLLLNGFEGVAPDISINPALVKVSSGNLPLSDDITVEKTTNNQLLFSWSPSYVEDGSNKDQAMLLAYDIDNAIA
;
A
#
# COMPACT_ATOMS: atom_id res chain seq x y z
N MET A 1 28.27 8.53 4.42
CA MET A 1 29.60 7.88 4.44
C MET A 1 29.39 6.38 4.32
N ALA A 2 30.18 5.67 3.53
CA ALA A 2 30.05 4.22 3.42
C ALA A 2 30.63 3.50 4.64
N ARG A 3 30.09 2.33 4.96
CA ARG A 3 30.50 1.48 6.07
C ARG A 3 30.68 0.04 5.60
N ILE A 4 31.60 -0.68 6.23
CA ILE A 4 31.79 -2.11 6.00
C ILE A 4 31.83 -2.79 7.37
N PRO A 5 30.67 -3.25 7.90
CA PRO A 5 30.54 -3.65 9.31
C PRO A 5 31.41 -4.84 9.72
N MET A 6 31.72 -5.77 8.79
CA MET A 6 32.55 -6.96 9.06
C MET A 6 33.94 -6.90 8.41
N GLY A 7 34.51 -5.70 8.25
CA GLY A 7 35.83 -5.54 7.61
C GLY A 7 35.83 -6.04 6.17
N ILE A 8 36.94 -6.57 5.67
CA ILE A 8 37.09 -6.96 4.25
C ILE A 8 36.06 -8.01 3.77
N ASN A 9 35.55 -8.84 4.67
CA ASN A 9 34.56 -9.87 4.37
C ASN A 9 33.11 -9.35 4.48
N GLY A 10 32.91 -8.10 4.89
CA GLY A 10 31.60 -7.50 5.09
C GLY A 10 31.01 -6.88 3.83
N ALA A 11 29.68 -6.85 3.78
CA ALA A 11 28.98 -6.12 2.73
C ALA A 11 29.20 -4.61 2.85
N ILE A 12 29.45 -3.95 1.72
CA ILE A 12 29.52 -2.49 1.63
C ILE A 12 28.11 -1.92 1.87
N GLN A 13 27.99 -0.92 2.74
CA GLN A 13 26.77 -0.17 2.98
C GLN A 13 27.01 1.31 2.66
N GLY A 14 26.32 1.84 1.66
CA GLY A 14 26.50 3.22 1.19
C GLY A 14 27.41 3.34 -0.04
N LYS A 15 27.81 4.58 -0.35
CA LYS A 15 28.55 4.91 -1.59
C LYS A 15 30.06 4.88 -1.40
N VAL A 16 30.76 4.08 -2.19
CA VAL A 16 32.22 4.04 -2.33
C VAL A 16 32.57 4.30 -3.80
N GLY A 17 33.12 5.47 -4.10
CA GLY A 17 33.46 5.85 -5.48
C GLY A 17 32.26 5.79 -6.44
N THR A 18 32.37 4.95 -7.47
CA THR A 18 31.35 4.72 -8.50
C THR A 18 30.33 3.64 -8.13
N VAL A 19 30.40 3.12 -6.91
CA VAL A 19 29.63 1.95 -6.47
C VAL A 19 28.81 2.29 -5.22
N ILE A 20 27.62 1.69 -5.11
CA ILE A 20 26.73 1.80 -3.96
C ILE A 20 26.40 0.39 -3.48
N GLY A 21 26.74 0.08 -2.23
CA GLY A 21 26.31 -1.13 -1.56
C GLY A 21 25.04 -0.92 -0.75
N SER A 22 24.13 -1.87 -0.80
CA SER A 22 22.86 -1.87 -0.08
C SER A 22 22.44 -3.30 0.27
N SER A 23 21.48 -3.45 1.18
CA SER A 23 20.91 -4.76 1.49
C SER A 23 19.40 -4.72 1.34
N TRP A 24 18.83 -5.82 0.89
CA TRP A 24 17.39 -6.01 0.79
C TRP A 24 17.05 -7.35 1.41
N LYS A 25 16.19 -7.34 2.43
CA LYS A 25 15.84 -8.53 3.23
C LYS A 25 17.08 -9.32 3.70
N GLY A 26 18.13 -8.61 4.10
CA GLY A 26 19.39 -9.21 4.57
C GLY A 26 20.36 -9.64 3.46
N ILE A 27 19.95 -9.66 2.20
CA ILE A 27 20.81 -10.02 1.07
C ILE A 27 21.57 -8.78 0.61
N PRO A 28 22.91 -8.75 0.67
CA PRO A 28 23.70 -7.63 0.21
C PRO A 28 23.80 -7.63 -1.32
N TYR A 29 23.72 -6.45 -1.92
CA TYR A 29 23.89 -6.25 -3.35
C TYR A 29 24.61 -4.94 -3.64
N ILE A 30 25.24 -4.90 -4.81
CA ILE A 30 26.07 -3.80 -5.26
C ILE A 30 25.52 -3.27 -6.57
N LYS A 31 25.44 -1.95 -6.71
CA LYS A 31 25.02 -1.27 -7.94
C LYS A 31 25.92 -0.09 -8.28
N ALA A 32 25.91 0.30 -9.54
CA ALA A 32 26.59 1.52 -9.98
C ALA A 32 25.95 2.76 -9.35
N ALA A 33 26.77 3.77 -9.08
CA ALA A 33 26.32 5.07 -8.63
C ALA A 33 25.43 5.71 -9.70
N TYR A 34 24.32 6.30 -9.27
CA TYR A 34 23.41 6.98 -10.18
C TYR A 34 24.10 8.17 -10.84
N LYS A 35 23.86 8.34 -12.15
CA LYS A 35 24.25 9.55 -12.86
C LYS A 35 23.42 10.71 -12.34
N LYS A 36 24.06 11.86 -12.07
CA LYS A 36 23.34 13.06 -11.66
C LYS A 36 22.45 13.49 -12.84
N ARG A 37 21.15 13.62 -12.58
CA ARG A 37 20.20 14.11 -13.59
C ARG A 37 20.50 15.58 -13.89
N THR A 38 20.60 15.90 -15.17
CA THR A 38 20.83 17.28 -15.67
C THR A 38 19.55 17.96 -16.19
N GLY A 39 18.55 17.19 -16.63
CA GLY A 39 17.29 17.74 -17.16
C GLY A 39 16.20 18.00 -16.12
N LYS A 40 15.30 18.96 -16.41
CA LYS A 40 14.11 19.26 -15.59
C LYS A 40 13.12 18.08 -15.60
N VAL A 41 12.28 18.00 -14.57
CA VAL A 41 11.20 17.00 -14.47
C VAL A 41 10.11 17.33 -15.50
N GLY A 42 9.77 16.37 -16.36
CA GLY A 42 8.73 16.56 -17.37
C GLY A 42 7.33 16.62 -16.76
N LYS A 43 6.36 17.23 -17.46
CA LYS A 43 4.97 17.35 -16.98
C LYS A 43 4.34 15.99 -16.65
N LYS A 44 4.45 15.01 -17.55
CA LYS A 44 3.96 13.62 -17.34
C LYS A 44 4.64 12.93 -16.15
N GLU A 45 5.93 13.17 -15.96
CA GLU A 45 6.68 12.61 -14.83
C GLU A 45 6.23 13.24 -13.50
N LYS A 46 5.99 14.56 -13.47
CA LYS A 46 5.44 15.24 -12.29
C LYS A 46 4.07 14.68 -11.94
N ALA A 47 3.18 14.54 -12.93
CA ALA A 47 1.85 13.95 -12.72
C ALA A 47 1.92 12.53 -12.13
N ASN A 48 2.81 11.67 -12.65
CA ASN A 48 2.99 10.32 -12.12
C ASN A 48 3.53 10.32 -10.68
N ARG A 49 4.44 11.24 -10.35
CA ARG A 49 4.97 11.40 -8.99
C ARG A 49 3.90 11.86 -8.02
N THR A 50 3.06 12.81 -8.42
CA THR A 50 1.92 13.28 -7.62
C THR A 50 0.95 12.12 -7.38
N LYS A 51 0.51 11.43 -8.45
CA LYS A 51 -0.35 10.24 -8.35
C LYS A 51 0.19 9.17 -7.40
N PHE A 52 1.50 8.90 -7.47
CA PHE A 52 2.15 7.93 -6.58
C PHE A 52 2.24 8.40 -5.12
N GLY A 53 2.38 9.71 -4.89
CA GLY A 53 2.35 10.34 -3.58
C GLY A 53 0.97 10.29 -2.96
N ASP A 54 -0.06 10.64 -3.73
CA ASP A 54 -1.45 10.66 -3.27
C ASP A 54 -1.93 9.25 -2.91
N ALA A 55 -1.62 8.26 -3.74
CA ALA A 55 -1.89 6.85 -3.43
C ALA A 55 -1.21 6.39 -2.13
N HIS A 56 -0.01 6.89 -1.84
CA HIS A 56 0.69 6.55 -0.60
C HIS A 56 0.01 7.15 0.62
N ARG A 57 -0.28 8.46 0.55
CA ARG A 57 -0.90 9.22 1.64
C ARG A 57 -2.29 8.68 1.96
N TRP A 58 -3.07 8.35 0.93
CA TRP A 58 -4.40 7.80 1.10
C TRP A 58 -4.40 6.43 1.81
N LEU A 59 -3.44 5.56 1.51
CA LEU A 59 -3.34 4.24 2.16
C LEU A 59 -2.62 4.26 3.51
N GLN A 60 -1.89 5.33 3.83
CA GLN A 60 -1.05 5.40 5.04
C GLN A 60 -1.84 5.25 6.35
N PRO A 61 -3.03 5.89 6.54
CA PRO A 61 -3.80 5.73 7.77
C PRO A 61 -4.32 4.30 8.00
N ILE A 62 -4.49 3.54 6.92
CA ILE A 62 -5.04 2.18 6.95
C ILE A 62 -3.96 1.10 6.67
N LEU A 63 -2.70 1.45 6.91
CA LEU A 63 -1.53 0.63 6.57
C LEU A 63 -1.63 -0.81 7.07
N ASP A 64 -1.92 -1.01 8.35
CA ASP A 64 -1.93 -2.33 8.96
C ASP A 64 -3.14 -3.17 8.52
N PHE A 65 -4.29 -2.51 8.32
CA PHE A 65 -5.48 -3.13 7.76
C PHE A 65 -5.18 -3.68 6.36
N VAL A 66 -4.61 -2.85 5.49
CA VAL A 66 -4.31 -3.19 4.10
C VAL A 66 -3.20 -4.24 4.00
N ARG A 67 -2.20 -4.19 4.89
CA ARG A 67 -1.16 -5.24 4.96
C ARG A 67 -1.74 -6.62 5.23
N GLN A 68 -2.70 -6.70 6.14
CA GLN A 68 -3.38 -7.95 6.46
C GLN A 68 -4.40 -8.33 5.37
N GLY A 69 -5.16 -7.36 4.84
CA GLY A 69 -6.15 -7.60 3.78
C GLY A 69 -5.55 -8.04 2.45
N PHE A 70 -4.33 -7.63 2.12
CA PHE A 70 -3.60 -8.10 0.92
C PHE A 70 -2.58 -9.20 1.22
N LYS A 71 -2.66 -9.83 2.40
CA LYS A 71 -1.76 -10.93 2.76
C LYS A 71 -2.01 -12.11 1.83
N GLY A 72 -0.99 -12.53 1.09
CA GLY A 72 -1.09 -13.62 0.12
C GLY A 72 -1.58 -13.20 -1.27
N TYR A 73 -1.78 -11.91 -1.54
CA TYR A 73 -2.12 -11.42 -2.89
C TYR A 73 -1.07 -11.80 -3.94
N THR A 74 0.21 -11.77 -3.57
CA THR A 74 1.31 -12.22 -4.43
C THR A 74 2.43 -12.75 -3.54
N PRO A 75 3.13 -13.85 -3.92
CA PRO A 75 4.22 -14.40 -3.10
C PRO A 75 5.43 -13.46 -2.97
N THR A 76 5.57 -12.47 -3.86
CA THR A 76 6.76 -11.61 -3.95
C THR A 76 6.58 -10.21 -3.38
N VAL A 77 5.34 -9.74 -3.24
CA VAL A 77 5.02 -8.33 -2.93
C VAL A 77 4.34 -8.23 -1.57
N GLU A 78 4.77 -7.27 -0.75
CA GLU A 78 4.12 -6.98 0.54
C GLU A 78 2.72 -6.39 0.34
N GLY A 79 1.79 -6.69 1.26
CA GLY A 79 0.37 -6.32 1.12
C GLY A 79 0.12 -4.83 0.84
N PHE A 80 0.87 -3.94 1.49
CA PHE A 80 0.77 -2.50 1.23
C PHE A 80 1.16 -2.11 -0.21
N THR A 81 2.22 -2.72 -0.75
CA THR A 81 2.67 -2.45 -2.12
C THR A 81 1.67 -3.02 -3.14
N ALA A 82 1.10 -4.19 -2.85
CA ALA A 82 0.06 -4.79 -3.67
C ALA A 82 -1.20 -3.91 -3.74
N ALA A 83 -1.68 -3.44 -2.59
CA ALA A 83 -2.83 -2.53 -2.53
C ALA A 83 -2.58 -1.21 -3.24
N LYS A 84 -1.37 -0.64 -3.05
CA LYS A 84 -0.97 0.58 -3.77
C LYS A 84 -0.94 0.36 -5.27
N SER A 85 -0.45 -0.79 -5.74
CA SER A 85 -0.45 -1.13 -7.16
C SER A 85 -1.87 -1.21 -7.71
N TYR A 86 -2.79 -1.85 -6.98
CA TYR A 86 -4.21 -1.93 -7.37
C TYR A 86 -4.85 -0.53 -7.44
N LEU A 87 -4.61 0.30 -6.42
CA LEU A 87 -5.11 1.67 -6.34
C LEU A 87 -4.63 2.52 -7.53
N LEU A 88 -3.35 2.42 -7.88
CA LEU A 88 -2.76 3.19 -9.00
C LEU A 88 -3.37 2.82 -10.37
N LEU A 89 -3.81 1.57 -10.53
CA LEU A 89 -4.40 1.06 -11.76
C LEU A 89 -5.89 1.40 -11.86
N ASN A 90 -6.65 1.25 -10.76
CA ASN A 90 -8.11 1.23 -10.82
C ASN A 90 -8.80 2.38 -10.06
N GLY A 91 -8.16 2.98 -9.06
CA GLY A 91 -8.85 3.88 -8.12
C GLY A 91 -8.71 5.36 -8.41
N PHE A 92 -8.10 5.75 -9.54
CA PHE A 92 -7.93 7.15 -9.91
C PHE A 92 -8.85 7.55 -11.04
N GLU A 93 -9.47 8.71 -10.89
CA GLU A 93 -10.33 9.33 -11.89
C GLU A 93 -9.79 10.71 -12.31
N GLY A 94 -10.25 11.20 -13.45
CA GLY A 94 -9.84 12.48 -14.02
C GLY A 94 -8.58 12.43 -14.89
N VAL A 95 -8.09 13.60 -15.26
CA VAL A 95 -6.93 13.80 -16.14
C VAL A 95 -5.99 14.80 -15.49
N ALA A 96 -4.69 14.49 -15.50
CA ALA A 96 -3.66 15.38 -14.94
C ALA A 96 -3.83 16.83 -15.47
N PRO A 97 -3.84 17.85 -14.60
CA PRO A 97 -3.45 17.83 -13.18
C PRO A 97 -4.58 17.47 -12.19
N ASP A 98 -5.83 17.45 -12.61
CA ASP A 98 -7.00 17.28 -11.74
C ASP A 98 -7.34 15.79 -11.62
N ILE A 99 -6.58 15.10 -10.77
CA ILE A 99 -6.72 13.68 -10.48
C ILE A 99 -7.24 13.52 -9.05
N SER A 100 -8.25 12.69 -8.87
CA SER A 100 -8.81 12.33 -7.57
C SER A 100 -8.85 10.81 -7.39
N ILE A 101 -8.92 10.37 -6.14
CA ILE A 101 -9.12 8.96 -5.80
C ILE A 101 -10.62 8.75 -5.62
N ASN A 102 -11.21 7.80 -6.35
CA ASN A 102 -12.59 7.39 -6.13
C ASN A 102 -12.63 6.29 -5.05
N PRO A 103 -13.18 6.57 -3.85
CA PRO A 103 -13.23 5.59 -2.75
C PRO A 103 -13.98 4.31 -3.11
N ALA A 104 -14.99 4.38 -3.98
CA ALA A 104 -15.79 3.22 -4.39
C ALA A 104 -15.00 2.18 -5.19
N LEU A 105 -13.92 2.61 -5.84
CA LEU A 105 -13.04 1.73 -6.63
C LEU A 105 -11.84 1.22 -5.82
N VAL A 106 -11.68 1.68 -4.56
CA VAL A 106 -10.55 1.27 -3.75
C VAL A 106 -10.81 -0.06 -3.07
N LYS A 107 -9.87 -0.97 -3.22
CA LYS A 107 -9.88 -2.29 -2.58
C LYS A 107 -8.94 -2.27 -1.37
N VAL A 108 -9.46 -2.68 -0.21
CA VAL A 108 -8.71 -2.74 1.06
C VAL A 108 -8.34 -4.16 1.49
N SER A 109 -9.00 -5.17 0.91
CA SER A 109 -8.73 -6.59 1.13
C SER A 109 -8.91 -7.37 -0.16
N SER A 110 -8.09 -8.40 -0.38
CA SER A 110 -8.18 -9.30 -1.53
C SER A 110 -8.01 -10.74 -1.10
N GLY A 111 -9.01 -11.56 -1.37
CA GLY A 111 -8.99 -13.00 -1.11
C GLY A 111 -10.19 -13.68 -1.76
N ASN A 112 -10.33 -14.97 -1.49
CA ASN A 112 -11.42 -15.80 -2.02
C ASN A 112 -12.53 -16.04 -0.99
N LEU A 113 -12.37 -15.57 0.25
CA LEU A 113 -13.40 -15.70 1.28
C LEU A 113 -14.60 -14.81 0.89
N PRO A 114 -15.80 -15.38 0.71
CA PRO A 114 -16.97 -14.59 0.33
C PRO A 114 -17.37 -13.65 1.48
N LEU A 115 -17.84 -12.46 1.13
CA LEU A 115 -18.52 -11.59 2.09
C LEU A 115 -19.97 -12.05 2.26
N SER A 116 -20.56 -11.76 3.42
CA SER A 116 -22.00 -11.96 3.61
C SER A 116 -22.77 -10.92 2.77
N ASP A 117 -23.91 -11.34 2.23
CA ASP A 117 -24.74 -10.50 1.36
C ASP A 117 -25.50 -9.40 2.13
N ASP A 118 -25.64 -9.56 3.45
CA ASP A 118 -26.50 -8.77 4.33
C ASP A 118 -25.71 -7.89 5.31
N ILE A 119 -24.53 -7.41 4.89
CA ILE A 119 -23.73 -6.47 5.69
C ILE A 119 -24.41 -5.09 5.71
N THR A 120 -24.72 -4.63 6.92
CA THR A 120 -25.32 -3.32 7.19
C THR A 120 -24.49 -2.54 8.20
N VAL A 121 -24.46 -1.22 8.03
CA VAL A 121 -23.73 -0.31 8.92
C VAL A 121 -24.66 0.84 9.29
N GLU A 122 -24.87 1.04 10.59
CA GLU A 122 -25.69 2.12 11.12
C GLU A 122 -24.88 3.03 12.05
N LYS A 123 -25.03 4.35 11.88
CA LYS A 123 -24.46 5.32 12.82
C LYS A 123 -25.43 5.53 13.97
N THR A 124 -25.09 5.02 15.14
CA THR A 124 -25.88 5.21 16.37
C THR A 124 -25.75 6.64 16.88
N THR A 125 -26.74 7.11 17.64
CA THR A 125 -26.79 8.44 18.29
C THR A 125 -25.57 8.75 19.16
N ASN A 126 -24.87 7.73 19.67
CA ASN A 126 -23.66 7.86 20.49
C ASN A 126 -22.35 7.96 19.69
N ASN A 127 -22.41 8.35 18.40
CA ASN A 127 -21.25 8.41 17.50
C ASN A 127 -20.51 7.07 17.37
N GLN A 128 -21.27 5.97 17.43
CA GLN A 128 -20.80 4.60 17.22
C GLN A 128 -21.26 4.10 15.85
N LEU A 129 -20.50 3.19 15.26
CA LEU A 129 -20.89 2.46 14.06
C LEU A 129 -21.25 1.04 14.46
N LEU A 130 -22.51 0.67 14.25
CA LEU A 130 -23.00 -0.69 14.46
C LEU A 130 -22.93 -1.44 13.12
N PHE A 131 -22.11 -2.49 13.09
CA PHE A 131 -21.99 -3.39 11.96
C PHE A 131 -22.82 -4.65 12.25
N SER A 132 -23.75 -4.98 11.36
CA SER A 132 -24.62 -6.16 11.49
C SER A 132 -24.57 -7.00 10.23
N TRP A 133 -24.44 -8.31 10.38
CA TRP A 133 -24.43 -9.30 9.29
C TRP A 133 -24.90 -10.66 9.81
N SER A 134 -25.44 -11.50 8.94
CA SER A 134 -25.79 -12.88 9.27
C SER A 134 -24.53 -13.76 9.29
N PRO A 135 -24.25 -14.50 10.37
CA PRO A 135 -23.13 -15.43 10.46
C PRO A 135 -23.45 -16.78 9.76
N SER A 136 -24.19 -16.74 8.66
CA SER A 136 -24.53 -17.93 7.86
C SER A 136 -23.26 -18.63 7.38
N TYR A 137 -23.28 -19.96 7.37
CA TYR A 137 -22.18 -20.76 6.84
C TYR A 137 -21.94 -20.40 5.38
N VAL A 138 -20.71 -20.03 5.08
CA VAL A 138 -20.23 -19.73 3.74
C VAL A 138 -19.39 -20.92 3.29
N GLU A 139 -19.64 -21.42 2.09
CA GLU A 139 -18.79 -22.45 1.46
C GLU A 139 -17.35 -21.92 1.36
N ASP A 140 -16.36 -22.74 1.74
CA ASP A 140 -14.93 -22.35 1.96
C ASP A 140 -14.63 -21.46 3.19
N GLY A 141 -15.62 -21.14 4.02
CA GLY A 141 -15.42 -20.48 5.31
C GLY A 141 -14.96 -21.43 6.42
N SER A 142 -14.20 -20.91 7.37
CA SER A 142 -13.73 -21.61 8.57
C SER A 142 -14.20 -20.91 9.83
N ASN A 143 -14.49 -21.68 10.89
CA ASN A 143 -14.82 -21.14 12.22
C ASN A 143 -13.65 -20.35 12.86
N LYS A 144 -12.46 -20.38 12.25
CA LYS A 144 -11.28 -19.61 12.67
C LYS A 144 -11.10 -18.31 11.90
N ASP A 145 -11.96 -18.03 10.94
CA ASP A 145 -11.89 -16.80 10.15
C ASP A 145 -12.19 -15.59 11.03
N GLN A 146 -11.60 -14.45 10.66
CA GLN A 146 -11.70 -13.21 11.43
C GLN A 146 -12.35 -12.13 10.57
N ALA A 147 -13.32 -11.43 11.16
CA ALA A 147 -13.88 -10.22 10.56
C ALA A 147 -12.96 -9.02 10.85
N MET A 148 -12.69 -8.22 9.83
CA MET A 148 -11.94 -6.97 9.96
C MET A 148 -12.85 -5.81 9.57
N LEU A 149 -13.08 -4.88 10.49
CA LEU A 149 -13.92 -3.70 10.29
C LEU A 149 -13.06 -2.47 10.06
N LEU A 150 -13.44 -1.65 9.07
CA LEU A 150 -12.76 -0.40 8.75
C LEU A 150 -13.78 0.72 8.62
N ALA A 151 -13.56 1.79 9.38
CA ALA A 151 -14.24 3.06 9.19
C ALA A 151 -13.19 4.11 8.85
N TYR A 152 -13.40 4.84 7.75
CA TYR A 152 -12.45 5.81 7.25
C TYR A 152 -13.18 7.07 6.81
N ASP A 153 -12.76 8.21 7.37
CA ASP A 153 -13.26 9.52 7.01
C ASP A 153 -12.41 10.05 5.84
N ILE A 154 -13.03 10.18 4.67
CA ILE A 154 -12.36 10.60 3.44
C ILE A 154 -12.09 12.11 3.43
N ASP A 155 -12.93 12.90 4.09
CA ASP A 155 -12.89 14.36 4.03
C ASP A 155 -11.80 14.94 4.95
N ASN A 156 -11.56 14.28 6.09
CA ASN A 156 -10.53 14.68 7.05
C ASN A 156 -9.19 13.94 6.87
N ALA A 157 -9.11 12.99 5.94
CA ALA A 157 -7.95 12.12 5.76
C ALA A 157 -6.79 12.71 4.95
N ILE A 158 -6.95 13.88 4.35
CA ILE A 158 -5.92 14.45 3.45
C ILE A 158 -5.45 15.80 3.99
N ALA A 159 -4.24 15.79 4.58
CA ALA A 159 -3.34 16.93 4.68
C ALA A 159 -2.02 16.61 3.94
#